data_AF-A0A5V8HXX3-F1
#
_entry.id   AF-A0A5V8HXX3-F1
#
_cell.length_a   1.000
_cell.length_b   1.000
_cell.length_c   1.000
_cell.angle_alpha   90.00
_cell.angle_beta   90.00
_cell.angle_gamma   90.00
#
_symmetry.space_group_name_H-M   'P 1'
#
loop_
_entity.id
_entity.type
_entity.pdbx_description
1 polymer ?
#
loop_
_entity_poly.entity_id
_entity_poly.type
_entity_poly.pdbx_seq_one_letter_code
_entity_poly.pdbx_strand_id
1 'polypeptide(L)'
;YLQAATIDYRHEYADRTRINKDRIAIIEKLPNGIGFYVDASVKSGGVDGEQDKHLSDLVANAIELGVSYNYKVTDHFVLQPGFIFESGPDTSIYKPYLRVQYNFDSGIYMAGRYRYDYARKTANYNDD
;
A
#
# COMPACT_ATOMS: atom_id res chain seq x y z
N TYR A 1 8.02 18.99 -19.46
CA TYR A 1 7.69 18.92 -18.02
C TYR A 1 8.01 17.49 -17.59
N LEU A 2 9.02 17.29 -16.73
CA LEU A 2 9.35 15.94 -16.24
C LEU A 2 8.31 15.56 -15.18
N GLN A 3 7.46 14.58 -15.49
CA GLN A 3 6.74 13.82 -14.47
C GLN A 3 7.77 12.92 -13.78
N ALA A 4 7.86 13.01 -12.46
CA ALA A 4 8.76 12.18 -11.67
C ALA A 4 7.93 11.16 -10.89
N ALA A 5 8.09 9.88 -11.23
CA ALA A 5 7.67 8.80 -10.36
C ALA A 5 8.57 8.77 -9.13
N THR A 6 7.98 8.53 -7.95
CA THR A 6 8.71 8.29 -6.71
C THR A 6 8.95 6.80 -6.58
N ILE A 7 10.19 6.41 -6.28
CA ILE A 7 10.53 5.04 -5.84
C ILE A 7 10.80 5.11 -4.34
N ASP A 8 10.04 4.34 -3.57
CA ASP A 8 10.14 4.24 -2.12
C ASP A 8 10.59 2.83 -1.74
N TYR A 9 11.65 2.72 -0.94
CA TYR A 9 12.05 1.46 -0.30
C TYR A 9 11.90 1.60 1.21
N ARG A 10 11.32 0.58 1.84
CA ARG A 10 11.14 0.52 3.28
C ARG A 10 11.47 -0.86 3.83
N HIS A 11 12.28 -0.87 4.88
CA HIS A 11 12.50 -2.01 5.77
C HIS A 11 11.74 -1.81 7.08
N GLU A 12 11.07 -2.85 7.58
CA GLU A 12 10.36 -2.88 8.87
C GLU A 12 10.76 -4.15 9.63
N TYR A 13 11.16 -3.99 10.89
CA TYR A 13 11.27 -5.09 11.84
C TYR A 13 10.13 -5.04 12.86
N ALA A 14 9.36 -6.11 12.95
CA ALA A 14 8.19 -6.21 13.82
C ALA A 14 8.50 -7.04 15.06
N ASP A 15 8.89 -6.37 16.16
CA ASP A 15 9.33 -6.96 17.43
C ASP A 15 8.43 -8.09 17.95
N ARG A 16 7.10 -7.87 18.02
CA ARG A 16 6.14 -8.89 18.51
C ARG A 16 6.17 -10.19 17.70
N THR A 17 6.39 -10.10 16.39
CA THR A 17 6.41 -11.28 15.50
C THR A 17 7.82 -11.73 15.15
N ARG A 18 8.85 -10.94 15.50
CA ARG A 18 10.26 -11.17 15.16
C ARG A 18 10.52 -11.38 13.67
N ILE A 19 9.73 -10.68 12.84
CA ILE A 19 9.71 -10.77 11.37
C ILE A 19 10.25 -9.48 10.77
N ASN A 20 11.05 -9.62 9.72
CA ASN A 20 11.49 -8.52 8.86
C ASN A 20 10.56 -8.42 7.64
N LYS A 21 10.23 -7.21 7.20
CA LYS A 21 9.48 -6.94 5.98
C LYS A 21 10.19 -5.89 5.14
N ASP A 22 10.33 -6.16 3.86
CA ASP A 22 10.90 -5.23 2.90
C ASP A 22 9.83 -4.91 1.84
N ARG A 23 9.73 -3.65 1.46
CA ARG A 23 8.76 -3.16 0.47
C ARG A 23 9.41 -2.18 -0.47
N ILE A 24 9.10 -2.32 -1.75
CA ILE A 24 9.40 -1.32 -2.78
C ILE A 24 8.08 -0.83 -3.36
N ALA A 25 7.93 0.48 -3.50
CA ALA A 25 6.76 1.10 -4.09
C ALA A 25 7.13 2.11 -5.17
N ILE A 26 6.33 2.15 -6.23
CA ILE A 26 6.36 3.18 -7.25
C ILE A 26 5.08 4.00 -7.11
N ILE A 27 5.24 5.31 -6.97
CA ILE A 27 4.13 6.23 -6.70
C ILE A 27 4.21 7.37 -7.71
N GLU A 28 3.13 7.60 -8.44
CA GLU A 28 3.05 8.70 -9.39
C GLU A 28 1.72 9.43 -9.27
N LYS A 29 1.78 10.75 -9.38
CA LYS A 29 0.60 11.61 -9.49
C LYS A 29 0.69 12.41 -10.77
N LEU A 30 -0.24 12.16 -11.67
CA LEU A 30 -0.36 12.86 -12.95
C LEU A 30 -0.93 14.27 -12.74
N PRO A 31 -0.63 15.23 -13.64
CA PRO A 31 -1.15 16.60 -13.58
C PRO A 31 -2.67 16.70 -13.63
N ASN A 32 -3.35 15.71 -14.23
CA ASN A 32 -4.81 15.64 -14.28
C ASN A 32 -5.45 15.17 -12.96
N GLY A 33 -4.65 14.89 -11.93
CA GLY A 33 -5.12 14.48 -10.60
C GLY A 33 -5.17 12.96 -10.39
N ILE A 34 -5.02 12.15 -11.43
CA ILE A 34 -4.94 10.69 -11.31
C ILE A 34 -3.64 10.32 -10.59
N GLY A 35 -3.72 9.42 -9.63
CA GLY A 35 -2.57 8.85 -8.94
C GLY A 35 -2.51 7.33 -9.12
N PHE A 36 -1.30 6.83 -9.38
CA PHE A 36 -0.97 5.41 -9.42
C PHE A 36 -0.05 5.05 -8.27
N TYR A 37 -0.24 3.83 -7.77
CA TYR A 37 0.53 3.25 -6.70
C TYR A 37 0.71 1.77 -7.02
N VAL A 38 1.94 1.30 -7.01
CA VAL A 38 2.25 -0.12 -7.10
C VAL A 38 3.26 -0.43 -6.02
N ASP A 39 3.03 -1.48 -5.25
CA ASP A 39 4.00 -1.97 -4.30
C ASP A 39 4.15 -3.48 -4.35
N ALA A 40 5.36 -3.92 -4.03
CA ALA A 40 5.67 -5.32 -3.81
C ALA A 40 6.38 -5.43 -2.46
N SER A 41 5.98 -6.42 -1.67
CA SER A 41 6.54 -6.66 -0.35
C SER A 41 6.91 -8.13 -0.15
N VAL A 42 7.99 -8.34 0.58
CA VAL A 42 8.50 -9.63 1.02
C VAL A 42 8.66 -9.63 2.54
N LYS A 43 8.68 -10.82 3.14
CA LYS A 43 8.94 -11.00 4.57
C LYS A 43 10.00 -12.09 4.77
N SER A 44 10.78 -11.97 5.84
CA SER A 44 11.84 -12.90 6.23
C SER A 44 11.87 -13.12 7.74
N GLY A 45 12.42 -14.26 8.16
CA GLY A 45 12.58 -14.65 9.57
C GLY A 45 11.27 -15.02 10.27
N GLY A 46 10.31 -15.58 9.54
CA GLY A 46 8.98 -15.93 10.08
C GLY A 46 8.83 -17.35 10.61
N VAL A 47 9.86 -18.19 10.50
CA VAL A 47 9.84 -19.60 10.90
C VAL A 47 10.79 -19.89 12.05
N ASP A 48 10.53 -20.97 12.79
CA ASP A 48 11.34 -21.39 13.93
C ASP A 48 12.79 -21.62 13.50
N GLY A 49 13.73 -21.05 14.27
CA GLY A 49 15.15 -21.06 13.95
C GLY A 49 15.64 -19.92 13.04
N GLU A 50 14.73 -19.20 12.37
CA GLU A 50 15.06 -18.08 11.47
C GLU A 50 14.57 -16.71 11.96
N GLN A 51 13.87 -16.66 13.09
CA GLN A 51 13.43 -15.42 13.76
C GLN A 51 14.58 -14.40 13.91
N ASP A 52 14.24 -13.12 13.78
CA ASP A 52 15.16 -11.96 13.77
C ASP A 52 16.15 -11.88 12.61
N LYS A 53 16.29 -12.93 11.79
CA LYS A 53 17.26 -12.91 10.70
C LYS A 53 16.67 -12.20 9.47
N HIS A 54 17.26 -11.06 9.11
CA HIS A 54 16.92 -10.35 7.89
C HIS A 54 17.35 -11.17 6.66
N LEU A 55 16.48 -11.24 5.66
CA LEU A 55 16.68 -11.97 4.40
C LEU A 55 16.81 -13.50 4.53
N SER A 56 16.60 -14.07 5.72
CA SER A 56 16.47 -15.53 5.89
C SER A 56 15.04 -15.99 5.65
N ASP A 57 14.86 -17.13 4.98
CA ASP A 57 13.54 -17.67 4.61
C ASP A 57 12.65 -16.60 3.95
N LEU A 58 13.18 -15.98 2.88
CA LEU A 58 12.52 -14.88 2.21
C LEU A 58 11.31 -15.38 1.40
N VAL A 59 10.12 -14.93 1.78
CA VAL A 59 8.86 -15.29 1.12
C VAL A 59 8.08 -14.06 0.69
N ALA A 60 7.30 -14.20 -0.38
CA ALA A 60 6.40 -13.16 -0.84
C ALA A 60 5.38 -12.81 0.24
N ASN A 61 5.12 -11.51 0.44
CA ASN A 61 4.15 -11.05 1.43
C ASN A 61 2.88 -10.53 0.75
N ALA A 62 2.99 -9.53 -0.12
CA ALA A 62 1.86 -8.98 -0.86
C ALA A 62 2.33 -8.12 -2.03
N ILE A 63 1.51 -8.05 -3.07
CA ILE A 63 1.57 -7.03 -4.11
C ILE A 63 0.30 -6.20 -3.99
N GLU A 64 0.38 -4.87 -3.92
CA GLU A 64 -0.79 -4.01 -4.07
C GLU A 64 -0.69 -3.09 -5.30
N LEU A 65 -1.85 -2.88 -5.94
CA LEU A 65 -2.05 -2.00 -7.08
C LEU A 65 -3.12 -0.98 -6.70
N GLY A 66 -2.82 0.30 -6.86
CA GLY A 66 -3.66 1.40 -6.41
C GLY A 66 -3.90 2.41 -7.53
N VAL A 67 -5.14 2.88 -7.61
CA VAL A 67 -5.54 4.03 -8.43
C VAL A 67 -6.36 4.99 -7.58
N SER A 68 -6.20 6.29 -7.83
CA SER A 68 -6.96 7.33 -7.14
C SER A 68 -7.14 8.57 -8.02
N TYR A 69 -8.08 9.42 -7.64
CA TYR A 69 -8.29 10.71 -8.29
C TYR A 69 -8.33 11.82 -7.25
N ASN A 70 -7.45 12.82 -7.37
CA ASN A 70 -7.42 13.98 -6.48
C ASN A 70 -8.31 15.09 -7.02
N TYR A 71 -9.55 15.15 -6.53
CA TYR A 71 -10.47 16.23 -6.87
C TYR A 71 -10.29 17.41 -5.90
N LYS A 72 -9.79 18.53 -6.42
CA LYS A 72 -9.71 19.79 -5.67
C LYS A 72 -11.11 20.42 -5.65
N VAL A 73 -11.79 20.33 -4.51
CA VAL A 73 -13.10 20.97 -4.32
C VAL A 73 -12.92 22.48 -4.13
N THR A 74 -11.89 22.86 -3.37
CA THR A 74 -11.42 24.23 -3.19
C THR A 74 -9.88 24.23 -3.16
N ASP A 75 -9.26 25.39 -2.97
CA ASP A 75 -7.81 25.47 -2.78
C ASP A 75 -7.32 24.77 -1.50
N HIS A 76 -8.18 24.70 -0.48
CA HIS A 76 -7.86 24.04 0.79
C HIS A 76 -8.35 22.61 0.87
N PHE A 77 -9.44 22.26 0.18
CA PHE A 77 -10.13 20.97 0.36
C PHE A 77 -9.95 20.04 -0.84
N VAL A 78 -9.44 18.82 -0.56
CA VAL A 78 -9.25 17.77 -1.56
C VAL A 78 -10.06 16.54 -1.18
N LEU A 79 -10.87 16.06 -2.13
CA LEU A 79 -11.54 14.77 -2.05
C LEU A 79 -10.81 13.77 -2.94
N GLN A 80 -10.49 12.61 -2.39
CA GLN A 80 -9.75 11.57 -3.10
C GLN A 80 -10.46 10.22 -2.98
N PRO A 81 -11.38 9.88 -3.90
CA PRO A 81 -11.76 8.50 -4.10
C PRO A 81 -10.57 7.70 -4.62
N GLY A 82 -10.47 6.45 -4.16
CA GLY A 82 -9.46 5.55 -4.67
C GLY A 82 -9.79 4.09 -4.40
N PHE A 83 -8.98 3.24 -4.99
CA PHE A 83 -9.12 1.79 -4.91
C PHE A 83 -7.74 1.18 -4.84
N ILE A 84 -7.58 0.20 -3.94
CA ILE A 84 -6.38 -0.63 -3.86
C ILE A 84 -6.82 -2.08 -4.02
N PHE A 85 -6.16 -2.80 -4.89
CA PHE A 85 -6.21 -4.25 -5.01
C PHE A 85 -4.95 -4.81 -4.38
N GLU A 86 -5.07 -5.74 -3.43
CA GLU A 86 -3.95 -6.48 -2.86
C GLU A 86 -4.06 -7.96 -3.23
N SER A 87 -2.95 -8.54 -3.69
CA SER A 87 -2.76 -9.99 -3.84
C SER A 87 -1.70 -10.46 -2.85
N GLY A 88 -2.13 -11.26 -1.87
CA GLY A 88 -1.26 -12.03 -1.00
C GLY A 88 -1.21 -13.50 -1.42
N PRO A 89 -0.48 -14.36 -0.69
CA PRO A 89 -0.35 -15.79 -1.00
C PRO A 89 -1.71 -16.51 -1.16
N ASP A 90 -2.66 -16.27 -0.25
CA ASP A 90 -3.94 -16.99 -0.21
C ASP A 90 -5.17 -16.06 -0.24
N THR A 91 -4.94 -14.78 -0.52
CA THR A 91 -5.96 -13.74 -0.38
C THR A 91 -5.89 -12.72 -1.51
N SER A 92 -7.06 -12.35 -2.01
CA SER A 92 -7.25 -11.14 -2.81
C SER A 92 -8.11 -10.18 -2.01
N ILE A 93 -7.65 -8.93 -1.84
CA ILE A 93 -8.34 -7.92 -1.05
C ILE A 93 -8.66 -6.71 -1.93
N TYR A 94 -9.93 -6.33 -1.95
CA TYR A 94 -10.41 -5.14 -2.64
C TYR A 94 -10.68 -4.05 -1.61
N LYS A 95 -10.01 -2.91 -1.77
CA LYS A 95 -9.98 -1.84 -0.77
C LYS A 95 -10.42 -0.49 -1.36
N PRO A 96 -11.71 -0.30 -1.70
CA PRO A 96 -12.22 1.03 -2.02
C PRO A 96 -12.07 1.95 -0.81
N TYR A 97 -11.69 3.20 -1.06
CA TYR A 97 -11.58 4.22 -0.03
C TYR A 97 -12.02 5.59 -0.51
N LEU A 98 -12.36 6.43 0.47
CA LEU A 98 -12.54 7.86 0.29
C LEU A 98 -11.65 8.57 1.31
N ARG A 99 -10.75 9.41 0.80
CA ARG A 99 -9.90 10.28 1.62
C ARG A 99 -10.34 11.73 1.47
N VAL A 100 -10.40 12.44 2.58
CA VAL A 100 -10.65 13.87 2.67
C VAL A 100 -9.39 14.51 3.24
N GLN A 101 -8.93 15.59 2.63
CA GLN A 101 -7.80 16.39 3.12
C GLN A 101 -8.16 17.87 3.15
N TYR A 102 -7.78 18.54 4.23
CA TYR A 102 -7.82 19.99 4.37
C TYR A 102 -6.40 20.52 4.57
N ASN A 103 -6.01 21.50 3.75
CA ASN A 103 -4.72 22.18 3.82
C ASN A 103 -4.91 23.53 4.49
N PHE A 104 -4.13 23.81 5.53
CA PHE A 104 -4.11 25.11 6.19
C PHE A 104 -3.07 26.01 5.51
N ASP A 105 -3.29 27.33 5.53
CA ASP A 105 -2.35 28.29 4.94
C ASP A 105 -0.96 28.27 5.60
N SER A 106 -0.85 27.68 6.80
CA SER A 106 0.40 27.46 7.54
C SER A 106 1.31 26.37 6.92
N GLY A 107 0.84 25.65 5.89
CA GLY A 107 1.55 24.51 5.29
C GLY A 107 1.29 23.18 6.01
N ILE A 108 0.54 23.19 7.11
CA ILE A 108 0.04 21.97 7.78
C ILE A 108 -1.17 21.44 6.99
N TYR A 109 -1.36 20.13 6.97
CA TYR A 109 -2.61 19.53 6.48
C TYR A 109 -3.15 18.52 7.47
N MET A 110 -4.47 18.32 7.43
CA MET A 110 -5.16 17.23 8.11
C MET A 110 -5.85 16.37 7.08
N ALA A 111 -5.85 15.05 7.27
CA ALA A 111 -6.56 14.15 6.39
C ALA A 111 -7.20 12.99 7.15
N GLY A 112 -8.41 12.63 6.74
CA GLY A 112 -9.12 11.43 7.16
C GLY A 112 -9.35 10.51 5.97
N ARG A 113 -9.23 9.20 6.16
CA ARG A 113 -9.55 8.21 5.13
C ARG A 113 -10.43 7.11 5.71
N TYR A 114 -11.59 6.92 5.09
CA TYR A 114 -12.38 5.71 5.29
C TYR A 114 -12.04 4.72 4.18
N ARG A 115 -11.78 3.47 4.55
CA ARG A 115 -11.45 2.38 3.63
C ARG A 115 -12.20 1.13 4.08
N TYR A 116 -12.85 0.45 3.14
CA TYR A 116 -13.50 -0.84 3.38
C TYR A 116 -12.65 -1.94 2.76
N ASP A 117 -12.21 -2.91 3.55
CA ASP A 117 -11.35 -4.00 3.10
C ASP A 117 -12.19 -5.27 2.91
N TYR A 118 -12.49 -5.61 1.65
CA TYR A 118 -13.18 -6.84 1.32
C TYR A 118 -12.16 -7.91 0.92
N ALA A 119 -11.85 -8.82 1.86
CA ALA A 119 -10.94 -9.93 1.63
C ALA A 119 -11.69 -11.16 1.13
N ARG A 120 -11.21 -11.73 0.02
CA ARG A 120 -11.64 -13.03 -0.50
C ARG A 120 -10.47 -14.00 -0.40
N LYS A 121 -10.71 -15.17 0.20
CA LYS A 121 -9.78 -16.30 0.05
C LYS A 121 -9.81 -16.74 -1.40
N THR A 122 -8.65 -16.82 -2.04
CA THR A 122 -8.54 -17.46 -3.35
C THR A 122 -8.87 -18.94 -3.15
N ALA A 123 -9.81 -19.47 -3.93
CA ALA A 123 -10.23 -20.85 -3.80
C ALA A 123 -9.13 -21.78 -4.36
N ASN A 124 -8.62 -22.69 -3.50
CA ASN A 124 -8.17 -24.05 -3.78
C ASN A 124 -7.02 -24.22 -4.82
N TYR A 125 -5.81 -24.76 -4.55
CA TYR A 125 -5.46 -25.97 -3.77
C TYR A 125 -6.66 -26.82 -3.35
N ASN A 126 -7.33 -27.36 -4.36
CA ASN A 126 -8.06 -28.62 -4.31
C ASN A 126 -8.07 -29.15 -5.75
N ASP A 127 -7.42 -30.30 -5.89
CA ASP A 127 -7.26 -31.23 -7.02
C ASP A 127 -6.22 -30.76 -8.08
N ASP A 128 -4.99 -31.29 -8.14
CA ASP A 128 -4.50 -32.68 -7.98
C ASP A 128 -3.31 -32.89 -7.01
#